data_AF-Q23JC9-F1
#
_entry.id   AF-Q23JC9-F1
#
_cell.length_a   1.000
_cell.length_b   1.000
_cell.length_c   1.000
_cell.angle_alpha   90.00
_cell.angle_beta   90.00
_cell.angle_gamma   90.00
#
_symmetry.space_group_name_H-M   'P 1'
#
loop_
_entity.id
_entity.type
_entity.pdbx_description
1 polymer ?
#
loop_
_entity_poly.entity_id
_entity_poly.type
_entity_poly.pdbx_seq_one_letter_code
_entity_poly.pdbx_strand_id
1 'polypeptide(L)'
;MIKQLLVISLSVALVLAGTPGQDVVCNGNTNDVTSCGPAGGSSWTAGTTSGSKIADCTALSASLSGIFDTLCASCQTTNVYAKSTQDGCINTPTAGANVACYQSGSCSCGNPPTPAFKWKSVDTTNCQIASCLAAPMPTSSLTDQFCASCGKTNTYANSYGTACVNPSASCTRKTGWTDSDCKVCNASGTNSSNIYASADRTSCTATAPSSSSSSSAIAFSSLIIASLLL
;
A
#
# COMPACT_ATOMS: atom_id res chain seq x y z
N MET A 1 -26.93 -4.23 -74.89
CA MET A 1 -25.59 -3.78 -74.42
C MET A 1 -25.75 -3.22 -73.02
N ILE A 2 -25.28 -3.92 -71.99
CA ILE A 2 -25.42 -3.50 -70.59
C ILE A 2 -24.03 -3.09 -70.09
N LYS A 3 -23.83 -1.80 -69.81
CA LYS A 3 -22.67 -1.31 -69.05
C LYS A 3 -23.09 -1.23 -67.59
N GLN A 4 -22.73 -2.22 -66.78
CA GLN A 4 -22.80 -2.08 -65.32
C GLN A 4 -21.72 -1.09 -64.88
N LEU A 5 -22.15 0.02 -64.26
CA LEU A 5 -21.26 0.96 -63.59
C LEU A 5 -20.93 0.39 -62.20
N LEU A 6 -19.68 -0.02 -62.00
CA LEU A 6 -19.23 -0.61 -60.75
C LEU A 6 -18.75 0.51 -59.82
N VAL A 7 -19.66 1.03 -58.98
CA VAL A 7 -19.36 2.09 -58.02
C VAL A 7 -18.65 1.50 -56.81
N ILE A 8 -17.32 1.63 -56.77
CA ILE A 8 -16.50 1.22 -55.63
C ILE A 8 -16.64 2.28 -54.54
N SER A 9 -17.50 2.02 -53.56
CA SER A 9 -17.66 2.87 -52.38
C SER A 9 -16.47 2.70 -51.43
N LEU A 10 -15.48 3.58 -51.56
CA LEU A 10 -14.34 3.62 -50.65
C LEU A 10 -14.76 4.21 -49.29
N SER A 11 -15.19 3.35 -48.36
CA SER A 11 -15.51 3.73 -46.99
C SER A 11 -14.23 4.08 -46.23
N VAL A 12 -13.86 5.36 -46.24
CA VAL A 12 -12.81 5.91 -45.38
C VAL A 12 -13.28 5.80 -43.93
N ALA A 13 -12.77 4.81 -43.21
CA ALA A 13 -12.92 4.74 -41.76
C ALA A 13 -12.16 5.92 -41.16
N LEU A 14 -12.89 6.93 -40.70
CA LEU A 14 -12.32 8.07 -40.01
C LEU A 14 -11.83 7.60 -38.64
N VAL A 15 -10.56 7.20 -38.56
CA VAL A 15 -9.89 6.91 -37.29
C VAL A 15 -9.77 8.23 -36.53
N LEU A 16 -10.77 8.49 -35.68
CA LEU A 16 -10.70 9.53 -34.67
C LEU A 16 -9.49 9.22 -33.80
N ALA A 17 -8.44 10.01 -33.95
CA ALA A 17 -7.26 9.90 -33.10
C ALA A 17 -7.69 10.20 -31.67
N GLY A 18 -7.59 9.20 -30.79
CA GLY A 18 -7.84 9.35 -29.36
C GLY A 18 -6.98 10.48 -28.79
N THR A 19 -7.47 11.15 -27.74
CA THR A 19 -6.73 12.25 -27.11
C THR A 19 -5.82 11.67 -26.04
N PRO A 20 -4.47 11.63 -26.24
CA PRO A 20 -3.58 11.00 -25.27
C PRO A 20 -3.52 11.83 -23.99
N GLY A 21 -3.41 11.15 -22.86
CA GLY A 21 -3.23 11.79 -21.56
C GLY A 21 -1.84 12.40 -21.38
N GLN A 22 -1.70 13.16 -20.30
CA GLN A 22 -0.44 13.67 -19.79
C GLN A 22 0.34 12.55 -19.07
N ASP A 23 1.67 12.65 -19.10
CA ASP A 23 2.56 11.75 -18.35
C ASP A 23 2.35 11.98 -16.83
N VAL A 24 2.04 10.91 -16.10
CA VAL A 24 1.92 10.87 -14.63
C VAL A 24 2.90 9.87 -14.02
N VAL A 25 3.24 10.08 -12.75
CA VAL A 25 4.15 9.20 -11.99
C VAL A 25 3.34 8.22 -11.16
N CYS A 26 3.50 6.93 -11.45
CA CYS A 26 2.85 5.83 -10.73
C CYS A 26 3.76 5.30 -9.60
N ASN A 27 3.43 4.14 -9.02
CA ASN A 27 4.18 3.59 -7.88
C ASN A 27 5.55 3.02 -8.23
N GLY A 28 5.82 2.73 -9.51
CA GLY A 28 7.09 2.20 -9.98
C GLY A 28 8.08 3.25 -10.46
N ASN A 29 9.05 2.78 -11.25
CA ASN A 29 9.99 3.61 -11.97
C ASN A 29 9.37 4.13 -13.29
N THR A 30 10.22 4.72 -14.13
CA THR A 30 9.82 5.32 -15.41
C THR A 30 9.08 4.32 -16.30
N ASN A 31 7.84 4.64 -16.68
CA ASN A 31 6.98 3.84 -17.56
C ASN A 31 6.37 2.57 -16.95
N ASP A 32 6.34 2.42 -15.61
CA ASP A 32 5.53 1.39 -14.97
C ASP A 32 4.03 1.71 -15.10
N VAL A 33 3.40 1.12 -16.12
CA VAL A 33 1.97 1.18 -16.38
C VAL A 33 1.13 0.29 -15.45
N THR A 34 1.74 -0.70 -14.79
CA THR A 34 1.02 -1.73 -14.03
C THR A 34 0.57 -1.24 -12.66
N SER A 35 1.32 -0.30 -12.08
CA SER A 35 1.07 0.23 -10.75
C SER A 35 0.31 1.56 -10.71
N CYS A 36 -0.21 2.01 -11.86
CA CYS A 36 -1.01 3.22 -11.99
C CYS A 36 -2.48 3.05 -11.57
N GLY A 37 -2.95 1.80 -11.40
CA GLY A 37 -4.35 1.47 -11.13
C GLY A 37 -5.20 1.30 -12.39
N PRO A 38 -6.53 1.18 -12.26
CA PRO A 38 -7.43 0.99 -13.41
C PRO A 38 -7.38 2.16 -14.40
N ALA A 39 -7.34 1.84 -15.70
CA ALA A 39 -7.32 2.83 -16.80
C ALA A 39 -8.71 3.35 -17.21
N GLY A 40 -9.75 3.06 -16.42
CA GLY A 40 -11.09 3.65 -16.58
C GLY A 40 -11.78 3.39 -17.93
N GLY A 41 -11.54 2.25 -18.58
CA GLY A 41 -12.08 1.94 -19.93
C GLY A 41 -11.09 2.18 -21.08
N SER A 42 -10.00 2.90 -20.82
CA SER A 42 -8.87 3.08 -21.73
C SER A 42 -7.73 2.12 -21.37
N SER A 43 -6.50 2.41 -21.79
CA SER A 43 -5.28 1.67 -21.40
C SER A 43 -4.16 2.60 -20.95
N TRP A 44 -3.29 2.10 -20.06
CA TRP A 44 -2.05 2.76 -19.70
C TRP A 44 -0.97 2.46 -20.74
N THR A 45 -0.22 3.50 -21.12
CA THR A 45 0.90 3.45 -22.06
C THR A 45 2.12 4.17 -21.47
N ALA A 46 3.31 3.86 -21.99
CA ALA A 46 4.54 4.54 -21.58
C ALA A 46 4.47 6.04 -21.92
N GLY A 47 4.93 6.87 -20.98
CA GLY A 47 5.11 8.29 -21.18
C GLY A 47 6.25 8.63 -22.14
N THR A 48 6.31 9.88 -22.57
CA THR A 48 7.38 10.40 -23.43
C THR A 48 8.60 10.89 -22.66
N THR A 49 8.42 11.23 -21.38
CA THR A 49 9.37 12.03 -20.59
C THR A 49 9.71 11.41 -19.24
N SER A 50 9.44 10.10 -19.10
CA SER A 50 9.35 9.30 -17.87
C SER A 50 8.01 9.43 -17.13
N GLY A 51 7.26 8.33 -17.13
CA GLY A 51 5.94 8.24 -16.50
C GLY A 51 5.03 7.31 -17.30
N SER A 52 3.76 7.28 -16.96
CA SER A 52 2.73 6.53 -17.68
C SER A 52 1.60 7.49 -18.04
N LYS A 53 0.89 7.24 -19.14
CA LYS A 53 -0.27 8.05 -19.55
C LYS A 53 -1.38 7.19 -20.10
N ILE A 54 -2.60 7.71 -20.03
CA ILE A 54 -3.75 7.09 -20.68
C ILE A 54 -3.64 7.24 -22.20
N ALA A 55 -3.84 6.14 -22.93
CA ALA A 55 -3.73 6.10 -24.39
C ALA A 55 -4.76 7.00 -25.08
N ASP A 56 -5.99 7.00 -24.56
CA ASP A 56 -7.09 7.83 -25.04
C ASP A 56 -8.01 8.22 -23.88
N CYS A 57 -8.02 9.50 -23.53
CA CYS A 57 -8.86 10.08 -22.50
C CYS A 57 -10.34 10.25 -22.94
N THR A 58 -10.65 10.12 -24.23
CA THR A 58 -12.02 10.10 -24.72
C THR A 58 -12.70 8.73 -24.56
N ALA A 59 -11.90 7.67 -24.38
CA ALA A 59 -12.37 6.31 -24.10
C ALA A 59 -12.66 6.03 -22.61
N LEU A 60 -12.63 7.06 -21.74
CA LEU A 60 -12.99 6.88 -20.34
C LEU A 60 -14.48 6.54 -20.21
N SER A 61 -14.78 5.47 -19.46
CA SER A 61 -16.15 5.00 -19.25
C SER A 61 -16.98 6.01 -18.46
N ALA A 62 -18.26 6.13 -18.79
CA ALA A 62 -19.22 6.92 -18.01
C ALA A 62 -19.45 6.37 -16.59
N SER A 63 -19.01 5.14 -16.32
CA SER A 63 -18.99 4.50 -15.01
C SER A 63 -17.53 4.15 -14.67
N LEU A 64 -16.86 5.06 -13.97
CA LEU A 64 -15.52 4.86 -13.43
C LEU A 64 -15.62 4.18 -12.06
N SER A 65 -14.67 3.31 -11.73
CA SER A 65 -14.57 2.70 -10.40
C SER A 65 -13.12 2.35 -10.06
N GLY A 66 -12.75 2.49 -8.79
CA GLY A 66 -11.39 2.20 -8.31
C GLY A 66 -10.32 3.12 -8.89
N ILE A 67 -10.68 4.34 -9.31
CA ILE A 67 -9.74 5.29 -9.91
C ILE A 67 -8.85 5.99 -8.87
N PHE A 68 -7.75 6.56 -9.33
CA PHE A 68 -6.72 7.25 -8.55
C PHE A 68 -6.34 8.57 -9.23
N ASP A 69 -5.62 9.43 -8.51
CA ASP A 69 -5.18 10.74 -9.01
C ASP A 69 -4.32 10.60 -10.28
N THR A 70 -3.58 9.49 -10.45
CA THR A 70 -2.92 9.13 -11.72
C THR A 70 -3.86 9.23 -12.92
N LEU A 71 -5.05 8.62 -12.86
CA LEU A 71 -6.02 8.65 -13.95
C LEU A 71 -6.52 10.09 -14.20
N CYS A 72 -6.89 10.77 -13.11
CA CYS A 72 -7.43 12.12 -13.16
C CYS A 72 -6.40 13.13 -13.71
N ALA A 73 -5.19 13.16 -13.18
CA ALA A 73 -4.10 14.02 -13.65
C ALA A 73 -3.61 13.69 -15.06
N SER A 74 -3.76 12.44 -15.54
CA SER A 74 -3.44 12.11 -16.94
C SER A 74 -4.49 12.67 -17.89
N CYS A 75 -5.78 12.65 -17.55
CA CYS A 75 -6.87 13.02 -18.47
C CYS A 75 -7.58 14.36 -18.18
N GLN A 76 -7.24 15.06 -17.11
CA GLN A 76 -7.87 16.31 -16.68
C GLN A 76 -6.81 17.34 -16.29
N THR A 77 -7.11 18.62 -16.50
CA THR A 77 -6.23 19.74 -16.09
C THR A 77 -6.74 20.46 -14.84
N THR A 78 -8.06 20.42 -14.58
CA THR A 78 -8.68 21.09 -13.42
C THR A 78 -9.01 20.12 -12.30
N ASN A 79 -9.59 18.97 -12.64
CA ASN A 79 -10.01 17.93 -11.70
C ASN A 79 -8.97 16.80 -11.67
N VAL A 80 -7.82 17.07 -11.07
CA VAL A 80 -6.64 16.18 -11.11
C VAL A 80 -6.60 15.12 -10.00
N TYR A 81 -7.56 15.13 -9.06
CA TYR A 81 -7.62 14.20 -7.94
C TYR A 81 -8.83 13.28 -8.03
N ALA A 82 -8.72 12.04 -7.54
CA ALA A 82 -9.84 11.13 -7.40
C ALA A 82 -10.70 11.48 -6.18
N LYS A 83 -12.02 11.29 -6.32
CA LYS A 83 -12.96 11.30 -5.19
C LYS A 83 -12.65 10.14 -4.22
N SER A 84 -13.01 10.31 -2.94
CA SER A 84 -12.95 9.26 -1.92
C SER A 84 -13.78 8.01 -2.26
N THR A 85 -14.82 8.16 -3.08
CA THR A 85 -15.66 7.09 -3.67
C THR A 85 -15.02 6.38 -4.87
N GLN A 86 -13.91 6.91 -5.40
CA GLN A 86 -13.16 6.38 -6.56
C GLN A 86 -13.99 6.21 -7.85
N ASP A 87 -15.03 7.03 -8.01
CA ASP A 87 -16.01 7.01 -9.11
C ASP A 87 -15.95 8.25 -10.02
N GLY A 88 -14.95 9.12 -9.84
CA GLY A 88 -14.75 10.33 -10.65
C GLY A 88 -13.72 11.28 -10.06
N CYS A 89 -13.44 12.35 -10.79
CA CYS A 89 -12.38 13.30 -10.45
C CYS A 89 -12.93 14.61 -9.83
N ILE A 90 -12.10 15.27 -9.02
CA ILE A 90 -12.33 16.53 -8.30
C ILE A 90 -11.04 17.37 -8.26
N ASN A 91 -11.17 18.63 -7.86
CA ASN A 91 -10.05 19.59 -7.77
C ASN A 91 -9.41 19.68 -6.37
N THR A 92 -9.91 18.93 -5.38
CA THR A 92 -9.33 18.84 -4.03
C THR A 92 -8.85 17.41 -3.74
N PRO A 93 -7.64 17.23 -3.18
CA PRO A 93 -7.12 15.90 -2.87
C PRO A 93 -7.82 15.27 -1.66
N THR A 94 -7.93 13.94 -1.66
CA THR A 94 -8.29 13.18 -0.45
C THR A 94 -7.04 13.06 0.44
N ALA A 95 -6.76 14.12 1.20
CA ALA A 95 -5.59 14.21 2.08
C ALA A 95 -5.57 13.10 3.15
N GLY A 96 -4.36 12.70 3.55
CA GLY A 96 -4.15 11.79 4.67
C GLY A 96 -4.34 12.46 6.04
N ALA A 97 -4.40 11.63 7.07
CA ALA A 97 -4.41 12.09 8.46
C ALA A 97 -3.04 12.66 8.87
N ASN A 98 -3.07 13.59 9.84
CA ASN A 98 -1.87 14.15 10.46
C ASN A 98 -1.10 13.06 11.22
N VAL A 99 0.20 12.97 10.99
CA VAL A 99 1.13 12.12 11.74
C VAL A 99 2.32 12.95 12.23
N ALA A 100 2.85 12.60 13.40
CA ALA A 100 3.98 13.30 13.98
C ALA A 100 5.26 13.09 13.14
N CYS A 101 6.02 14.16 12.93
CA CYS A 101 7.28 14.10 12.17
C CYS A 101 8.39 13.44 12.99
N TYR A 102 9.38 12.84 12.32
CA TYR A 102 10.51 12.17 12.99
C TYR A 102 11.42 13.14 13.76
N GLN A 103 11.42 14.43 13.39
CA GLN A 103 12.24 15.47 14.01
C GLN A 103 11.39 16.74 14.20
N SER A 104 11.46 17.33 15.40
CA SER A 104 10.79 18.59 15.73
C SER A 104 11.57 19.78 15.18
N GLY A 105 10.86 20.75 14.59
CA GLY A 105 11.44 22.00 14.07
C GLY A 105 11.88 21.96 12.60
N SER A 106 12.13 20.77 12.05
CA SER A 106 12.20 20.52 10.59
C SER A 106 11.36 19.30 10.28
N CYS A 107 10.07 19.50 10.06
CA CYS A 107 9.12 18.40 9.92
C CYS A 107 9.45 17.54 8.69
N SER A 108 10.10 16.41 8.94
CA SER A 108 10.37 15.35 7.98
C SER A 108 9.69 14.06 8.41
N CYS A 109 8.94 13.45 7.50
CA CYS A 109 8.27 12.16 7.67
C CYS A 109 8.92 11.06 6.83
N GLY A 110 10.22 11.24 6.55
CA GLY A 110 11.01 10.35 5.72
C GLY A 110 10.59 10.40 4.25
N ASN A 111 11.00 9.39 3.50
CA ASN A 111 10.59 9.23 2.11
C ASN A 111 9.24 8.50 2.04
N PRO A 112 8.34 8.89 1.13
CA PRO A 112 7.15 8.10 0.85
C PRO A 112 7.56 6.75 0.22
N PRO A 113 6.73 5.68 0.34
CA PRO A 113 7.09 4.35 -0.16
C PRO A 113 7.35 4.30 -1.67
N THR A 114 6.70 5.19 -2.43
CA THR A 114 6.82 5.28 -3.90
C THR A 114 6.85 6.75 -4.35
N PRO A 115 7.28 7.04 -5.59
CA PRO A 115 7.32 8.40 -6.10
C PRO A 115 5.96 9.07 -6.29
N ALA A 116 4.85 8.32 -6.41
CA ALA A 116 3.51 8.88 -6.60
C ALA A 116 3.01 9.64 -5.35
N PHE A 117 3.19 9.06 -4.16
CA PHE A 117 2.80 9.70 -2.91
C PHE A 117 3.80 10.79 -2.51
N LYS A 118 3.32 11.89 -1.92
CA LYS A 118 4.14 13.00 -1.44
C LYS A 118 3.76 13.36 0.00
N TRP A 119 4.77 13.55 0.84
CA TRP A 119 4.58 14.19 2.15
C TRP A 119 4.35 15.69 2.00
N LYS A 120 3.44 16.22 2.80
CA LYS A 120 3.18 17.65 2.97
C LYS A 120 3.28 17.98 4.45
N SER A 121 4.12 18.94 4.82
CA SER A 121 4.14 19.49 6.19
C SER A 121 2.83 20.23 6.46
N VAL A 122 2.21 19.93 7.61
CA VAL A 122 0.97 20.59 8.07
C VAL A 122 1.33 21.73 9.02
N ASP A 123 2.28 21.47 9.92
CA ASP A 123 2.87 22.44 10.84
C ASP A 123 4.34 22.04 11.15
N THR A 124 4.91 22.52 12.26
CA THR A 124 6.30 22.24 12.67
C THR A 124 6.51 20.89 13.35
N THR A 125 5.43 20.16 13.67
CA THR A 125 5.41 18.88 14.39
C THR A 125 4.57 17.79 13.69
N ASN A 126 3.73 18.14 12.72
CA ASN A 126 2.90 17.21 11.94
C ASN A 126 3.08 17.34 10.42
N CYS A 127 2.97 16.19 9.75
CA CYS A 127 2.83 16.07 8.30
C CYS A 127 1.60 15.23 7.94
N GLN A 128 1.26 15.19 6.66
CA GLN A 128 0.30 14.24 6.10
C GLN A 128 0.72 13.87 4.67
N ILE A 129 0.23 12.74 4.16
CA ILE A 129 0.30 12.47 2.72
C ILE A 129 -0.64 13.43 1.98
N ALA A 130 -0.16 14.04 0.90
CA ALA A 130 -0.87 15.08 0.16
C ALA A 130 -2.21 14.58 -0.43
N SER A 131 -2.23 13.33 -0.92
CA SER A 131 -3.43 12.59 -1.32
C SER A 131 -3.22 11.09 -1.10
N CYS A 132 -4.12 10.45 -0.37
CA CYS A 132 -4.12 8.99 -0.18
C CYS A 132 -4.66 8.22 -1.38
N LEU A 133 -5.12 8.92 -2.41
CA LEU A 133 -5.53 8.34 -3.69
C LEU A 133 -4.53 8.68 -4.82
N ALA A 134 -3.32 9.14 -4.50
CA ALA A 134 -2.29 9.48 -5.49
C ALA A 134 -2.06 8.35 -6.51
N ALA A 135 -2.03 7.11 -6.03
CA ALA A 135 -1.91 5.87 -6.78
C ALA A 135 -2.56 4.73 -5.95
N PRO A 136 -2.66 3.48 -6.46
CA PRO A 136 -2.92 2.31 -5.63
C PRO A 136 -2.02 2.25 -4.38
N MET A 137 -2.47 1.57 -3.32
CA MET A 137 -1.63 1.40 -2.13
C MET A 137 -0.33 0.64 -2.49
N PRO A 138 0.85 1.10 -2.06
CA PRO A 138 2.12 0.40 -2.28
C PRO A 138 2.11 -0.98 -1.61
N THR A 139 2.77 -1.95 -2.24
CA THR A 139 2.92 -3.33 -1.74
C THR A 139 4.29 -3.60 -1.10
N SER A 140 5.11 -2.56 -0.95
CA SER A 140 6.44 -2.60 -0.35
C SER A 140 6.80 -1.25 0.27
N SER A 141 7.81 -1.24 1.14
CA SER A 141 8.35 -0.04 1.80
C SER A 141 7.32 0.80 2.60
N LEU A 142 6.20 0.20 3.01
CA LEU A 142 5.24 0.84 3.90
C LEU A 142 5.85 1.07 5.29
N THR A 143 5.53 2.20 5.89
CA THR A 143 5.94 2.60 7.25
C THR A 143 4.71 2.89 8.10
N ASP A 144 4.86 2.84 9.42
CA ASP A 144 3.80 3.24 10.36
C ASP A 144 3.32 4.66 10.10
N GLN A 145 4.20 5.60 9.76
CA GLN A 145 3.82 6.97 9.39
C GLN A 145 2.91 6.99 8.15
N PHE A 146 3.25 6.24 7.10
CA PHE A 146 2.42 6.17 5.89
C PHE A 146 1.07 5.49 6.18
N CYS A 147 1.07 4.40 6.95
CA CYS A 147 -0.15 3.69 7.33
C CYS A 147 -1.05 4.50 8.27
N ALA A 148 -0.50 5.25 9.22
CA ALA A 148 -1.26 6.17 10.06
C ALA A 148 -1.85 7.35 9.26
N SER A 149 -1.20 7.79 8.17
CA SER A 149 -1.72 8.86 7.31
C SER A 149 -2.77 8.36 6.30
N CYS A 150 -2.58 7.19 5.66
CA CYS A 150 -3.44 6.71 4.56
C CYS A 150 -4.09 5.33 4.73
N GLY A 151 -3.67 4.53 5.72
CA GLY A 151 -4.19 3.18 5.98
C GLY A 151 -5.60 3.13 6.60
N LYS A 152 -6.26 4.28 6.78
CA LYS A 152 -7.58 4.41 7.42
C LYS A 152 -7.55 3.89 8.87
N THR A 153 -8.22 2.77 9.14
CA THR A 153 -8.20 2.09 10.45
C THR A 153 -6.92 1.29 10.69
N ASN A 154 -6.13 1.04 9.66
CA ASN A 154 -4.93 0.22 9.71
C ASN A 154 -3.70 1.13 9.80
N THR A 155 -3.35 1.54 11.02
CA THR A 155 -2.39 2.61 11.29
C THR A 155 -0.93 2.18 11.33
N TYR A 156 -0.63 0.88 11.30
CA TYR A 156 0.73 0.36 11.40
C TYR A 156 1.12 -0.42 10.14
N ALA A 157 2.39 -0.41 9.75
CA ALA A 157 2.90 -1.34 8.74
C ALA A 157 3.06 -2.73 9.36
N ASN A 158 2.81 -3.79 8.58
CA ASN A 158 3.14 -5.15 8.98
C ASN A 158 4.67 -5.35 9.07
N SER A 159 5.13 -6.47 9.64
CA SER A 159 6.56 -6.77 9.85
C SER A 159 7.41 -6.78 8.57
N TYR A 160 6.79 -6.70 7.39
CA TYR A 160 7.43 -6.78 6.06
C TYR A 160 7.32 -5.48 5.26
N GLY A 161 6.60 -4.47 5.76
CA GLY A 161 6.32 -3.23 5.01
C GLY A 161 5.48 -3.45 3.74
N THR A 162 4.67 -4.51 3.68
CA THR A 162 3.87 -4.91 2.50
C THR A 162 2.37 -4.66 2.63
N ALA A 163 1.86 -4.51 3.86
CA ALA A 163 0.48 -4.13 4.12
C ALA A 163 0.37 -3.21 5.35
N CYS A 164 -0.63 -2.32 5.32
CA CYS A 164 -1.07 -1.60 6.52
C CYS A 164 -2.06 -2.47 7.31
N VAL A 165 -1.85 -2.58 8.61
CA VAL A 165 -2.56 -3.45 9.56
C VAL A 165 -2.96 -2.71 10.84
N ASN A 166 -3.82 -3.31 11.68
CA ASN A 166 -4.29 -2.75 12.94
C ASN A 166 -4.01 -3.66 14.17
N PRO A 167 -2.73 -3.91 14.53
CA PRO A 167 -2.35 -4.46 15.84
C PRO A 167 -2.57 -3.44 16.97
N SER A 168 -2.44 -3.90 18.22
CA SER A 168 -2.51 -3.04 19.42
C SER A 168 -1.37 -2.00 19.51
N ALA A 169 -0.25 -2.24 18.82
CA ALA A 169 0.89 -1.35 18.70
C ALA A 169 1.75 -1.75 17.48
N SER A 170 2.68 -0.87 17.07
CA SER A 170 3.60 -1.08 15.92
C SER A 170 4.17 -2.49 15.85
N CYS A 171 4.24 -3.04 14.62
CA CYS A 171 4.88 -4.32 14.36
C CYS A 171 6.42 -4.28 14.48
N THR A 172 7.02 -3.09 14.66
CA THR A 172 8.46 -2.93 14.92
C THR A 172 8.83 -2.94 16.41
N ARG A 173 7.84 -3.09 17.31
CA ARG A 173 8.07 -3.01 18.76
C ARG A 173 8.88 -4.19 19.30
N LYS A 174 9.63 -3.92 20.38
CA LYS A 174 10.56 -4.88 20.99
C LYS A 174 9.92 -5.77 22.07
N THR A 175 8.78 -5.38 22.62
CA THR A 175 8.10 -6.03 23.74
C THR A 175 6.60 -5.81 23.66
N GLY A 176 5.83 -6.55 24.47
CA GLY A 176 4.37 -6.43 24.49
C GLY A 176 3.70 -7.09 23.29
N TRP A 177 4.25 -8.20 22.83
CA TRP A 177 3.60 -9.04 21.82
C TRP A 177 2.44 -9.84 22.41
N THR A 178 1.35 -9.94 21.65
CA THR A 178 0.23 -10.85 21.89
C THR A 178 -0.01 -11.71 20.64
N ASP A 179 -0.63 -12.87 20.79
CA ASP A 179 -0.99 -13.75 19.65
C ASP A 179 -1.83 -13.02 18.59
N SER A 180 -2.70 -12.10 19.02
CA SER A 180 -3.51 -11.28 18.11
C SER A 180 -2.63 -10.39 17.24
N ASP A 181 -1.65 -9.72 17.85
CA ASP A 181 -0.70 -8.89 17.11
C ASP A 181 0.24 -9.72 16.23
N CYS A 182 0.69 -10.89 16.70
CA CYS A 182 1.57 -11.77 15.92
C CYS A 182 0.88 -12.26 14.64
N LYS A 183 -0.40 -12.65 14.72
CA LYS A 183 -1.23 -12.99 13.55
C LYS A 183 -1.33 -11.83 12.55
N VAL A 184 -1.57 -10.63 13.06
CA VAL A 184 -1.81 -9.43 12.25
C VAL A 184 -0.51 -8.90 11.63
N CYS A 185 0.56 -8.79 12.41
CA CYS A 185 1.85 -8.26 11.98
C CYS A 185 2.62 -9.20 11.05
N ASN A 186 2.48 -10.53 11.20
CA ASN A 186 3.18 -11.48 10.34
C ASN A 186 2.36 -11.95 9.12
N ALA A 187 1.13 -11.45 8.95
CA ALA A 187 0.26 -11.81 7.84
C ALA A 187 0.93 -11.59 6.47
N SER A 188 0.75 -12.57 5.58
CA SER A 188 1.19 -12.54 4.17
C SER A 188 2.69 -12.31 3.92
N GLY A 189 3.56 -12.61 4.89
CA GLY A 189 5.02 -12.62 4.69
C GLY A 189 5.69 -13.95 5.05
N THR A 190 7.02 -13.96 4.99
CA THR A 190 7.86 -15.17 5.08
C THR A 190 7.65 -15.99 6.36
N ASN A 191 7.42 -15.31 7.49
CA ASN A 191 7.15 -15.96 8.78
C ASN A 191 5.65 -15.88 9.15
N SER A 192 4.75 -16.02 8.17
CA SER A 192 3.28 -16.02 8.40
C SER A 192 2.78 -17.14 9.30
N SER A 193 3.60 -18.15 9.59
CA SER A 193 3.39 -19.13 10.64
C SER A 193 3.64 -18.62 12.07
N ASN A 194 4.40 -17.52 12.26
CA ASN A 194 4.73 -16.95 13.57
C ASN A 194 3.54 -16.18 14.17
N ILE A 195 2.51 -16.91 14.57
CA ILE A 195 1.20 -16.40 14.99
C ILE A 195 0.99 -16.35 16.52
N TYR A 196 1.97 -16.80 17.31
CA TYR A 196 1.91 -16.77 18.77
C TYR A 196 2.97 -15.83 19.32
N ALA A 197 2.69 -15.15 20.43
CA ALA A 197 3.71 -14.40 21.16
C ALA A 197 4.62 -15.34 21.95
N SER A 198 5.91 -15.01 22.05
CA SER A 198 6.83 -15.71 22.94
C SER A 198 6.44 -15.54 24.42
N ALA A 199 6.86 -16.46 25.30
CA ALA A 199 6.48 -16.44 26.71
C ALA A 199 6.92 -15.14 27.45
N ASP A 200 8.04 -14.56 27.04
CA ASP A 200 8.58 -13.26 27.49
C ASP A 200 7.99 -12.05 26.74
N ARG A 201 7.12 -12.28 25.75
CA ARG A 201 6.42 -11.27 24.92
C ARG A 201 7.36 -10.34 24.15
N THR A 202 8.57 -10.79 23.83
CA THR A 202 9.57 -10.03 23.05
C THR A 202 9.51 -10.30 21.54
N SER A 203 8.91 -11.42 21.13
CA SER A 203 8.89 -11.87 19.73
C SER A 203 7.63 -12.68 19.39
N CYS A 204 7.53 -13.10 18.13
CA CYS A 204 6.48 -14.01 17.65
C CYS A 204 7.08 -15.34 17.18
N THR A 205 6.46 -16.45 17.54
CA THR A 205 6.90 -17.83 17.30
C THR A 205 5.85 -18.65 16.56
N ALA A 206 6.28 -19.66 15.79
CA ALA A 206 5.38 -20.56 15.06
C ALA A 206 4.62 -21.53 15.96
N THR A 207 5.20 -21.86 17.11
CA THR A 207 4.59 -22.70 18.14
C THR A 207 4.15 -21.81 19.30
N ALA A 208 2.96 -22.08 19.85
CA ALA A 208 2.52 -21.44 21.09
C ALA A 208 3.51 -21.79 22.21
N PRO A 209 3.90 -20.83 23.07
CA PRO A 209 4.70 -21.16 24.24
C PRO A 209 3.93 -22.16 25.09
N SER A 210 4.54 -23.31 25.38
CA SER A 210 4.00 -24.27 26.34
C SER A 210 3.66 -23.52 27.62
N SER A 211 2.43 -23.70 28.12
CA SER A 211 2.05 -23.18 29.43
C SER A 211 3.01 -23.79 30.46
N SER A 212 4.02 -23.03 30.86
CA SER A 212 4.86 -23.34 32.01
C SER A 212 4.02 -23.15 33.26
N SER A 213 3.08 -24.08 33.47
CA SER A 213 2.61 -24.45 34.79
C SER A 213 3.85 -24.53 35.68
N SER A 214 3.82 -23.81 36.79
CA SER A 214 4.92 -23.74 37.74
C SER A 214 5.12 -25.10 38.40
N SER A 215 5.74 -26.04 37.69
CA SER A 215 6.17 -27.32 38.20
C SER A 215 7.27 -27.05 39.22
N SER A 216 6.87 -27.08 40.48
CA SER A 216 7.70 -26.89 41.66
C SER A 216 9.07 -27.53 41.49
N ALA A 217 10.12 -26.84 41.94
CA ALA A 217 11.48 -27.36 41.92
C ALA A 217 11.51 -28.76 42.55
N ILE A 218 11.79 -29.78 41.73
CA ILE A 218 12.05 -31.14 42.22
C ILE A 218 13.46 -31.08 42.81
N ALA A 219 13.54 -30.79 44.10
CA ALA A 219 14.78 -30.90 44.85
C ALA A 219 15.22 -32.37 44.81
N PHE A 220 16.33 -32.66 44.12
CA PHE A 220 16.98 -33.97 44.13
C PHE A 220 17.65 -34.21 45.48
N SER A 221 16.82 -34.45 46.51
CA SER A 221 17.25 -34.82 47.86
C SER A 221 17.43 -36.33 47.98
N SER A 222 18.25 -36.91 47.09
CA SER A 222 18.63 -38.33 47.13
C SER A 222 19.73 -38.55 48.17
N LEU A 223 19.31 -38.64 49.44
CA LEU A 223 20.11 -39.11 50.56
C LEU A 223 20.02 -40.65 50.65
N ILE A 224 21.07 -41.31 51.16
CA ILE A 224 21.16 -42.75 51.53
C ILE A 224 21.03 -43.70 50.29
N ILE A 225 21.80 -44.80 50.12
CA ILE A 225 22.60 -45.59 51.05
C ILE A 225 23.96 -45.97 50.44
N ALA A 226 25.04 -45.67 51.17
CA ALA A 226 26.31 -46.38 51.05
C ALA A 226 26.47 -47.27 52.30
N SER A 227 26.37 -48.60 52.15
CA SER A 227 26.83 -49.58 53.15
C SER A 227 26.77 -51.03 52.63
N LEU A 228 27.93 -51.69 52.71
CA LEU A 228 28.14 -53.12 52.96
C LEU A 228 27.39 -54.16 52.10
N LEU A 229 28.11 -54.68 51.10
CA LEU A 229 28.39 -56.11 50.97
C LEU A 229 29.90 -56.25 50.64
N LEU A 230 30.68 -57.24 51.11
CA LEU A 230 30.45 -58.26 52.14
C LEU A 230 29.11 -59.02 52.05
#